data_AF-A0A1H1IIS4-F1
#
_entry.id   AF-A0A1H1IIS4-F1
#
_cell.length_a   1.000
_cell.length_b   1.000
_cell.length_c   1.000
_cell.angle_alpha   90.00
_cell.angle_beta   90.00
_cell.angle_gamma   90.00
#
_symmetry.space_group_name_H-M   'P 1'
#
loop_
_entity.id
_entity.type
_entity.pdbx_description
1 polymer ?
#
loop_
_entity_poly.entity_id
_entity_poly.type
_entity_poly.pdbx_seq_one_letter_code
_entity_poly.pdbx_strand_id
1 'polypeptide(L)'
;MMIRALMLCVALCLPAVAFAQGPNTPRPEETRVFHACLKKAGMVFNDRVQCIGKVFEYCSLKPDQQTTMGMRECYSRESALWEQMMAIAIKKLDMQQSKNTQTELRGADKSWTAFRNTACNIPFTIYQEGTIGPVLGVECFNRTTALWALQLDEFATPLGN
;
A
#
# COMPACT_ATOMS: atom_id res chain seq x y z
N MET A 1 11.53 11.24 70.42
CA MET A 1 10.80 10.02 70.00
C MET A 1 10.26 10.24 68.60
N MET A 2 10.58 9.31 67.71
CA MET A 2 10.48 9.41 66.25
C MET A 2 9.07 9.11 65.74
N ILE A 3 8.54 9.90 64.81
CA ILE A 3 7.41 9.52 63.96
C ILE A 3 7.94 9.40 62.52
N ARG A 4 8.18 8.15 62.09
CA ARG A 4 8.57 7.81 60.71
C ARG A 4 7.31 7.70 59.87
N ALA A 5 7.10 8.64 58.95
CA ALA A 5 6.11 8.51 57.88
C ALA A 5 6.66 7.57 56.80
N LEU A 6 6.13 6.35 56.72
CA LEU A 6 6.39 5.45 55.59
C LEU A 6 5.49 5.90 54.41
N MET A 7 6.07 6.58 53.41
CA MET A 7 5.46 6.69 52.08
C MET A 7 5.72 5.38 51.31
N LEU A 8 4.66 4.61 51.08
CA LEU A 8 4.69 3.45 50.20
C LEU A 8 4.37 3.92 48.76
N CYS A 9 5.39 4.11 47.92
CA CYS A 9 5.20 4.38 46.50
C CYS A 9 4.80 3.08 45.76
N VAL A 10 3.49 2.90 45.53
CA VAL A 10 2.98 1.85 44.63
C VAL A 10 3.18 2.32 43.19
N ALA A 11 4.22 1.82 42.52
CA ALA A 11 4.44 2.03 41.10
C ALA A 11 3.45 1.19 40.28
N LEU A 12 2.41 1.83 39.72
CA LEU A 12 1.54 1.23 38.70
C LEU A 12 2.34 1.04 37.40
N CYS A 13 2.84 -0.16 37.15
CA CYS A 13 3.26 -0.57 35.81
C CYS A 13 2.01 -0.90 34.98
N LEU A 14 1.50 0.07 34.21
CA LEU A 14 0.52 -0.19 33.16
C LEU A 14 1.23 -0.94 32.02
N PRO A 15 0.81 -2.17 31.66
CA PRO A 15 1.38 -2.87 30.51
C PRO A 15 0.99 -2.12 29.23
N ALA A 16 1.99 -1.62 28.50
CA ALA A 16 1.79 -1.12 27.15
C ALA A 16 1.32 -2.28 26.28
N VAL A 17 0.06 -2.25 25.86
CA VAL A 17 -0.51 -3.23 24.95
C VAL A 17 0.11 -2.98 23.57
N ALA A 18 1.13 -3.77 23.22
CA ALA A 18 1.71 -3.73 21.87
C ALA A 18 0.73 -4.40 20.90
N PHE A 19 0.00 -3.60 20.13
CA PHE A 19 -0.79 -4.13 19.01
C PHE A 19 0.17 -4.65 17.93
N ALA A 20 0.21 -5.96 17.74
CA ALA A 20 0.85 -6.55 16.56
C ALA A 20 0.15 -6.00 15.32
N GLN A 21 0.92 -5.42 14.38
CA GLN A 21 0.35 -4.96 13.11
C GLN A 21 -0.19 -6.16 12.33
N GLY A 22 -1.32 -6.00 11.66
CA GLY A 22 -1.91 -7.06 10.87
C GLY A 22 -0.98 -7.53 9.75
N PRO A 23 -1.14 -8.76 9.23
CA PRO A 23 -0.23 -9.33 8.22
C PRO A 23 -0.13 -8.47 6.95
N ASN A 24 -1.18 -7.71 6.62
CA ASN A 24 -1.23 -6.87 5.41
C ASN A 24 -0.90 -5.39 5.66
N THR A 25 -0.49 -5.01 6.88
CA THR A 25 -0.10 -3.63 7.19
C THR A 25 1.35 -3.39 6.73
N PRO A 26 1.63 -2.34 5.94
CA PRO A 26 2.99 -2.03 5.52
C PRO A 26 3.90 -1.77 6.72
N ARG A 27 5.08 -2.40 6.71
CA ARG A 27 6.07 -2.21 7.77
C ARG A 27 6.89 -0.94 7.54
N PRO A 28 7.47 -0.32 8.59
CA PRO A 28 8.24 0.91 8.44
C PRO A 28 9.39 0.82 7.43
N GLU A 29 10.07 -0.33 7.35
CA GLU A 29 11.13 -0.57 6.37
C GLU A 29 10.61 -0.67 4.94
N GLU A 30 9.43 -1.26 4.73
CA GLU A 30 8.77 -1.39 3.44
C GLU A 30 8.31 -0.02 2.93
N THR A 31 7.73 0.80 3.81
CA THR A 31 7.41 2.21 3.52
C THR A 31 8.64 3.01 3.11
N ARG A 32 9.81 2.77 3.75
CA ARG A 32 11.06 3.42 3.35
C ARG A 32 11.51 2.99 1.95
N VAL A 33 11.45 1.70 1.63
CA VAL A 33 11.79 1.18 0.29
C VAL A 33 10.92 1.83 -0.78
N PHE A 34 9.60 1.89 -0.53
CA PHE A 34 8.63 2.52 -1.42
C PHE A 34 8.99 3.99 -1.73
N HIS A 35 9.15 4.80 -0.69
CA HIS A 35 9.46 6.23 -0.87
C HIS A 35 10.86 6.46 -1.44
N ALA A 36 11.85 5.64 -1.09
CA ALA A 36 13.19 5.74 -1.65
C ALA A 36 13.17 5.48 -3.16
N CYS A 37 12.40 4.50 -3.63
CA CYS A 37 12.25 4.24 -5.06
C CYS A 37 11.59 5.42 -5.78
N LEU A 38 10.41 5.87 -5.31
CA LEU A 38 9.69 6.97 -5.94
C LEU A 38 10.50 8.27 -5.95
N LYS A 39 11.23 8.55 -4.87
CA LYS A 39 12.14 9.71 -4.80
C LYS A 39 13.25 9.63 -5.84
N LYS A 40 13.83 8.45 -6.07
CA LYS A 40 14.87 8.25 -7.08
C LYS A 40 14.31 8.38 -8.50
N ALA A 41 13.11 7.88 -8.74
CA ALA A 41 12.42 7.96 -10.03
C ALA A 41 11.99 9.40 -10.41
N GLY A 42 11.77 10.27 -9.41
CA GLY A 42 11.32 11.63 -9.67
C GLY A 42 9.89 11.67 -10.21
N MET A 43 9.63 12.56 -11.18
CA MET A 43 8.30 12.77 -11.76
C MET A 43 8.06 12.01 -13.08
N VAL A 44 9.10 11.38 -13.66
CA VAL A 44 8.96 10.67 -14.93
C VAL A 44 8.15 9.40 -14.73
N PHE A 45 6.98 9.29 -15.38
CA PHE A 45 6.05 8.18 -15.20
C PHE A 45 6.72 6.81 -15.37
N ASN A 46 7.47 6.61 -16.46
CA ASN A 46 8.12 5.34 -16.77
C ASN A 46 9.17 4.93 -15.72
N ASP A 47 9.87 5.90 -15.11
CA ASP A 47 10.84 5.61 -14.05
C ASP A 47 10.12 5.21 -12.76
N ARG A 48 8.96 5.83 -12.48
CA ARG A 48 8.14 5.49 -11.31
C ARG A 48 7.46 4.12 -11.45
N VAL A 49 7.12 3.70 -12.67
CA VAL A 49 6.64 2.35 -12.96
C VAL A 49 7.65 1.28 -12.53
N GLN A 50 8.96 1.58 -12.54
CA GLN A 50 10.00 0.66 -12.05
C GLN A 50 9.96 0.44 -10.53
N CYS A 51 9.15 1.22 -9.79
CA CYS A 51 8.94 1.04 -8.36
C CYS A 51 7.90 -0.02 -8.02
N ILE A 52 7.11 -0.47 -9.01
CA ILE A 52 6.13 -1.54 -8.84
C ILE A 52 6.89 -2.84 -8.56
N GLY A 53 6.54 -3.50 -7.45
CA GLY A 53 7.17 -4.73 -6.98
C GLY A 53 8.39 -4.51 -6.09
N LYS A 54 8.88 -3.27 -5.88
CA LYS A 54 10.09 -3.05 -5.06
C LYS A 54 9.91 -3.36 -3.58
N VAL A 55 8.71 -3.14 -3.06
CA VAL A 55 8.40 -3.51 -1.69
C VAL A 55 8.22 -5.03 -1.59
N PHE A 56 7.58 -5.66 -2.57
CA PHE A 56 7.52 -7.12 -2.66
C PHE A 56 8.91 -7.76 -2.72
N GLU A 57 9.81 -7.27 -3.61
CA GLU A 57 11.20 -7.74 -3.73
C GLU A 57 11.90 -7.69 -2.37
N TYR A 58 11.80 -6.56 -1.65
CA TYR A 58 12.38 -6.43 -0.33
C TYR A 58 11.75 -7.38 0.71
N CYS A 59 10.41 -7.46 0.71
CA CYS A 59 9.65 -8.24 1.69
C CYS A 59 9.87 -9.75 1.53
N SER A 60 9.87 -10.25 0.29
CA SER A 60 9.98 -11.68 -0.04
C SER A 60 11.35 -12.29 0.25
N LEU A 61 12.39 -11.47 0.47
CA LEU A 61 13.71 -11.94 0.90
C LEU A 61 13.72 -12.46 2.34
N LYS A 62 12.74 -12.09 3.16
CA LYS A 62 12.65 -12.55 4.55
C LYS A 62 12.26 -14.04 4.59
N PRO A 63 12.91 -14.89 5.39
CA PRO A 63 12.65 -16.33 5.40
C PRO A 63 11.18 -16.71 5.64
N ASP A 64 10.48 -15.97 6.51
CA ASP A 64 9.06 -16.17 6.81
C ASP A 64 8.12 -15.79 5.64
N GLN A 65 8.62 -15.04 4.67
CA GLN A 65 7.86 -14.51 3.54
C GLN A 65 8.00 -15.33 2.24
N GLN A 66 8.84 -16.38 2.25
CA GLN A 66 9.09 -17.25 1.09
C GLN A 66 8.03 -18.35 0.89
N THR A 67 6.89 -18.22 1.56
CA THR A 67 5.72 -19.10 1.36
C THR A 67 4.71 -18.43 0.44
N THR A 68 3.78 -19.20 -0.14
CA THR A 68 2.66 -18.62 -0.91
C THR A 68 1.89 -17.57 -0.10
N MET A 69 1.66 -17.84 1.19
CA MET A 69 1.00 -16.86 2.06
C MET A 69 1.84 -15.60 2.22
N GLY A 70 3.13 -15.76 2.50
CA GLY A 70 4.06 -14.64 2.65
C GLY A 70 4.18 -13.77 1.40
N MET A 71 4.28 -14.40 0.22
CA MET A 71 4.26 -13.68 -1.07
C MET A 71 2.99 -12.83 -1.23
N ARG A 72 1.83 -13.38 -0.85
CA ARG A 72 0.55 -12.65 -0.92
C ARG A 72 0.50 -11.49 0.07
N GLU A 73 1.04 -11.66 1.27
CA GLU A 73 1.16 -10.58 2.25
C GLU A 73 2.08 -9.48 1.74
N CYS A 74 3.22 -9.82 1.13
CA CYS A 74 4.15 -8.85 0.56
C CYS A 74 3.48 -7.99 -0.54
N TYR A 75 2.75 -8.61 -1.48
CA TYR A 75 1.98 -7.87 -2.47
C TYR A 75 0.86 -7.03 -1.85
N SER A 76 0.19 -7.53 -0.80
CA SER A 76 -0.86 -6.80 -0.10
C SER A 76 -0.31 -5.56 0.61
N ARG A 77 0.84 -5.69 1.29
CA ARG A 77 1.53 -4.57 1.95
C ARG A 77 1.98 -3.52 0.94
N GLU A 78 2.51 -3.93 -0.20
CA GLU A 78 2.82 -2.98 -1.26
C GLU A 78 1.56 -2.31 -1.84
N SER A 79 0.48 -3.08 -2.07
CA SER A 79 -0.79 -2.56 -2.57
C SER A 79 -1.36 -1.49 -1.63
N ALA A 80 -1.29 -1.70 -0.32
CA ALA A 80 -1.75 -0.73 0.67
C ALA A 80 -0.96 0.61 0.61
N LEU A 81 0.31 0.60 0.20
CA LEU A 81 1.08 1.83 -0.03
C LEU A 81 0.63 2.54 -1.30
N TRP A 82 0.38 1.80 -2.38
CA TRP A 82 -0.19 2.36 -3.61
C TRP A 82 -1.60 2.93 -3.39
N GLU A 83 -2.44 2.26 -2.60
CA GLU A 83 -3.79 2.74 -2.24
C GLU A 83 -3.75 4.03 -1.40
N GLN A 84 -2.79 4.14 -0.48
CA GLN A 84 -2.56 5.40 0.25
C GLN A 84 -2.19 6.54 -0.70
N MET A 85 -1.27 6.28 -1.63
CA MET A 85 -0.87 7.26 -2.65
C MET A 85 -2.05 7.66 -3.55
N MET A 86 -2.86 6.70 -3.99
CA MET A 86 -4.08 6.91 -4.76
C MET A 86 -5.08 7.80 -4.00
N ALA A 87 -5.34 7.52 -2.73
CA ALA A 87 -6.26 8.31 -1.91
C ALA A 87 -5.77 9.77 -1.73
N ILE A 88 -4.46 9.97 -1.57
CA ILE A 88 -3.85 11.31 -1.52
C ILE A 88 -4.06 12.05 -2.85
N ALA A 89 -3.83 11.39 -3.98
CA ALA A 89 -4.00 11.99 -5.31
C ALA A 89 -5.46 12.36 -5.58
N ILE A 90 -6.41 11.47 -5.29
CA ILE A 90 -7.85 11.74 -5.41
C ILE A 90 -8.24 12.96 -4.55
N LYS A 91 -7.78 13.02 -3.30
CA LYS A 91 -8.07 14.16 -2.42
C LYS A 91 -7.53 15.49 -3.00
N LYS A 92 -6.34 15.49 -3.60
CA LYS A 92 -5.79 16.68 -4.26
C LYS A 92 -6.66 17.09 -5.46
N LEU A 93 -7.02 16.14 -6.32
CA LEU A 93 -7.88 16.37 -7.48
C LEU A 93 -9.25 16.94 -7.06
N ASP A 94 -9.87 16.38 -6.02
CA ASP A 94 -11.14 16.88 -5.48
C ASP A 94 -11.03 18.33 -4.98
N MET A 95 -9.90 18.71 -4.40
CA MET A 95 -9.67 20.07 -3.91
C MET A 95 -9.35 21.08 -5.02
N GLN A 96 -8.75 20.64 -6.12
CA GLN A 96 -8.15 21.53 -7.12
C GLN A 96 -8.94 21.63 -8.43
N GLN A 97 -9.77 20.64 -8.74
CA GLN A 97 -10.39 20.48 -10.06
C GLN A 97 -11.86 20.91 -10.10
N SER A 98 -12.35 21.16 -11.31
CA SER A 98 -13.75 21.52 -11.56
C SER A 98 -14.72 20.37 -11.23
N LYS A 99 -16.00 20.68 -11.00
CA LYS A 99 -17.06 19.67 -10.80
C LYS A 99 -17.18 18.69 -11.98
N ASN A 100 -16.91 19.14 -13.20
CA ASN A 100 -16.92 18.30 -14.39
C ASN A 100 -15.78 17.28 -14.32
N THR A 101 -14.56 17.75 -14.05
CA THR A 101 -13.38 16.89 -13.86
C THR A 101 -13.59 15.87 -12.74
N GLN A 102 -14.17 16.28 -11.60
CA GLN A 102 -14.48 15.36 -10.51
C GLN A 102 -15.53 14.30 -10.90
N THR A 103 -16.46 14.64 -11.80
CA THR A 103 -17.46 13.68 -12.30
C THR A 103 -16.81 12.63 -13.18
N GLU A 104 -15.90 13.05 -14.07
CA GLU A 104 -15.07 12.13 -14.86
C GLU A 104 -14.21 11.24 -13.97
N LEU A 105 -13.55 11.81 -12.96
CA LEU A 105 -12.72 11.06 -11.99
C LEU A 105 -13.53 9.95 -11.31
N ARG A 106 -14.71 10.26 -10.76
CA ARG A 106 -15.58 9.26 -10.13
C ARG A 106 -16.02 8.17 -11.10
N GLY A 107 -16.31 8.53 -12.35
CA GLY A 107 -16.65 7.58 -13.41
C GLY A 107 -15.48 6.65 -13.76
N ALA A 108 -14.28 7.22 -13.89
CA ALA A 108 -13.04 6.50 -14.14
C ALA A 108 -12.69 5.55 -12.99
N ASP A 109 -12.71 6.02 -11.74
CA ASP A 109 -12.41 5.20 -10.54
C ASP A 109 -13.35 3.98 -10.42
N LYS A 110 -14.65 4.18 -10.67
CA LYS A 110 -15.63 3.09 -10.67
C LYS A 110 -15.32 2.06 -11.75
N SER A 111 -15.03 2.52 -12.96
CA SER A 111 -14.76 1.65 -14.12
C SER A 111 -13.44 0.90 -13.95
N TRP A 112 -12.41 1.59 -13.50
CA TRP A 112 -11.11 1.02 -13.17
C TRP A 112 -11.22 -0.04 -12.07
N THR A 113 -11.99 0.23 -11.00
CA THR A 113 -12.19 -0.74 -9.91
C THR A 113 -12.83 -2.03 -10.44
N ALA A 114 -13.86 -1.90 -11.29
CA ALA A 114 -14.50 -3.05 -11.92
C ALA A 114 -13.54 -3.83 -12.84
N PHE A 115 -12.74 -3.12 -13.64
CA PHE A 115 -11.70 -3.72 -14.47
C PHE A 115 -10.66 -4.48 -13.62
N ARG A 116 -10.06 -3.85 -12.61
CA ARG A 116 -9.07 -4.46 -11.73
C ARG A 116 -9.60 -5.75 -11.11
N ASN A 117 -10.80 -5.70 -10.53
CA ASN A 117 -11.37 -6.83 -9.82
C ASN A 117 -11.65 -8.01 -10.75
N THR A 118 -12.16 -7.75 -11.97
CA THR A 118 -12.45 -8.83 -12.93
C THR A 118 -11.17 -9.36 -13.59
N ALA A 119 -10.26 -8.49 -14.01
CA ALA A 119 -8.99 -8.87 -14.62
C ALA A 119 -8.12 -9.68 -13.65
N CYS A 120 -8.02 -9.25 -12.39
CA CYS A 120 -7.18 -9.94 -11.40
C CYS A 120 -7.81 -11.21 -10.83
N ASN A 121 -9.03 -11.56 -11.23
CA ASN A 121 -9.61 -12.88 -10.99
C ASN A 121 -9.17 -13.92 -12.05
N ILE A 122 -8.69 -13.48 -13.22
CA ILE A 122 -8.27 -14.37 -14.31
C ILE A 122 -7.23 -15.41 -13.86
N PRO A 123 -6.19 -15.07 -13.06
CA PRO A 123 -5.23 -16.07 -12.61
C PRO A 123 -5.85 -17.21 -11.78
N PHE A 124 -6.91 -16.95 -11.02
CA PHE A 124 -7.65 -18.01 -10.30
C PHE A 124 -8.38 -18.94 -11.27
N THR A 125 -8.88 -18.41 -12.38
CA THR A 125 -9.56 -19.20 -13.42
C THR A 125 -8.59 -20.02 -14.26
N ILE A 126 -7.40 -19.48 -14.56
CA ILE A 126 -6.34 -20.20 -15.30
C ILE A 126 -5.71 -21.28 -14.41
N TYR A 127 -5.41 -20.96 -13.16
CA TYR A 127 -4.75 -21.85 -12.21
C TYR A 127 -5.72 -22.26 -11.10
N GLN A 128 -6.71 -23.08 -11.47
CA GLN A 128 -7.77 -23.53 -10.55
C GLN A 128 -7.25 -24.41 -9.42
N GLU A 129 -6.14 -25.11 -9.66
CA GLU A 129 -5.49 -25.99 -8.70
C GLU A 129 -4.17 -25.39 -8.20
N GLY A 130 -3.76 -25.81 -6.99
CA GLY A 130 -2.53 -25.37 -6.38
C GLY A 130 -2.61 -23.97 -5.77
N THR A 131 -1.44 -23.34 -5.59
CA THR A 131 -1.33 -22.11 -4.79
C THR A 131 -0.85 -20.90 -5.59
N ILE A 132 -0.49 -21.07 -6.87
CA ILE A 132 0.08 -20.00 -7.69
C ILE A 132 -0.97 -18.99 -8.17
N GLY A 133 -2.19 -19.44 -8.52
CA GLY A 133 -3.28 -18.57 -8.97
C GLY A 133 -3.56 -17.42 -8.00
N PRO A 134 -3.72 -17.70 -6.68
CA PRO A 134 -3.86 -16.65 -5.67
C PRO A 134 -2.70 -15.65 -5.58
N VAL A 135 -1.45 -16.06 -5.85
CA VAL A 135 -0.28 -15.16 -5.84
C VAL A 135 -0.32 -14.23 -7.04
N LEU A 136 -0.56 -14.79 -8.24
CA LEU A 136 -0.66 -14.01 -9.47
C LEU A 136 -1.86 -13.06 -9.46
N GLY A 137 -2.95 -13.43 -8.79
CA GLY A 137 -4.10 -12.56 -8.58
C GLY A 137 -3.77 -11.31 -7.76
N VAL A 138 -3.05 -11.46 -6.64
CA VAL A 138 -2.63 -10.31 -5.83
C VAL A 138 -1.49 -9.51 -6.46
N GLU A 139 -0.62 -10.13 -7.25
CA GLU A 139 0.36 -9.42 -8.08
C GLU A 139 -0.33 -8.53 -9.12
N CYS A 140 -1.33 -9.07 -9.84
CA CYS A 140 -2.16 -8.28 -10.76
C CYS A 140 -2.82 -7.10 -10.05
N PHE A 141 -3.39 -7.35 -8.86
CA PHE A 141 -4.04 -6.32 -8.06
C PHE A 141 -3.06 -5.21 -7.69
N ASN A 142 -1.86 -5.58 -7.23
CA ASN A 142 -0.79 -4.66 -6.91
C ASN A 142 -0.39 -3.79 -8.11
N ARG A 143 -0.04 -4.41 -9.23
CA ARG A 143 0.40 -3.72 -10.45
C ARG A 143 -0.67 -2.76 -10.97
N THR A 144 -1.92 -3.21 -11.03
CA THR A 144 -3.04 -2.40 -11.54
C THR A 144 -3.34 -1.22 -10.64
N THR A 145 -3.23 -1.40 -9.32
CA THR A 145 -3.37 -0.33 -8.31
C THR A 145 -2.23 0.67 -8.40
N ALA A 146 -0.99 0.21 -8.57
CA ALA A 146 0.16 1.09 -8.70
C ALA A 146 0.08 1.97 -9.95
N LEU A 147 -0.28 1.39 -11.10
CA LEU A 147 -0.42 2.14 -12.36
C LEU A 147 -1.49 3.24 -12.23
N TRP A 148 -2.62 2.94 -11.59
CA TRP A 148 -3.66 3.94 -11.37
C TRP A 148 -3.25 5.01 -10.36
N ALA A 149 -2.58 4.62 -9.27
CA ALA A 149 -2.03 5.57 -8.30
C ALA A 149 -1.05 6.55 -8.97
N LEU A 150 -0.15 6.05 -9.83
CA LEU A 150 0.80 6.85 -10.59
C LEU A 150 0.09 7.81 -11.55
N GLN A 151 -0.93 7.32 -12.27
CA GLN A 151 -1.71 8.13 -13.21
C GLN A 151 -2.45 9.27 -12.50
N LEU A 152 -3.09 8.97 -11.37
CA LEU A 152 -3.81 9.97 -10.57
C LEU A 152 -2.86 10.99 -9.96
N ASP A 153 -1.69 10.57 -9.49
CA ASP A 153 -0.69 11.50 -8.96
C ASP A 153 -0.10 12.41 -10.04
N GLU A 154 0.03 11.93 -11.28
CA GLU A 154 0.39 12.77 -12.43
C GLU A 154 -0.70 13.82 -12.69
N PHE A 155 -1.98 13.44 -12.71
CA PHE A 155 -3.09 14.42 -12.84
C PHE A 155 -3.13 15.43 -11.68
N ALA A 156 -2.77 14.99 -10.47
CA ALA A 156 -2.78 15.80 -9.26
C ALA A 156 -1.54 16.69 -9.10
N THR A 157 -0.51 16.50 -9.92
CA THR A 157 0.73 17.26 -9.87
C THR A 157 0.80 18.17 -11.09
N PRO A 158 0.74 19.50 -10.92
CA PRO A 158 0.86 20.42 -12.04
C PRO A 158 2.18 20.19 -12.77
N LEU A 159 2.10 19.79 -14.04
CA LEU A 159 3.23 19.97 -14.96
C LEU A 159 3.40 21.48 -15.08
N GLY A 160 4.58 21.99 -14.72
CA GLY A 160 4.83 23.42 -14.54
C GLY A 160 4.25 24.30 -15.65
N ASN A 161 3.75 25.48 -15.26
CA ASN A 161 3.44 26.58 -16.17
C ASN A 161 4.65 26.97 -17.01
#